data_AF-A0A7C6NJI8-F1
#
_entry.id   AF-A0A7C6NJI8-F1
#
_cell.length_a   1.000
_cell.length_b   1.000
_cell.length_c   1.000
_cell.angle_alpha   90.00
_cell.angle_beta   90.00
_cell.angle_gamma   90.00
#
_symmetry.space_group_name_H-M   'P 1'
#
loop_
_entity.id
_entity.type
_entity.pdbx_description
1 polymer ?
#
loop_
_entity_poly.entity_id
_entity_poly.type
_entity_poly.pdbx_seq_one_letter_code
_entity_poly.pdbx_strand_id
1 'polypeptide(L)'
;MMPWRILRGVGVIVLGGVIAACSSFPPPATPAADKKELLCQPVAADEAVVGNWLSKRSQKGVVGELRTLFTLQADGRMLYTEQLKRPRQPSQGLSESGCWWREGDQVVLKTLESNGLPVDSDDPIYTNYYKITHRSADKLRLQSADGVEYNTTRTSPGYRLPF
;
A
#
# COMPACT_ATOMS: atom_id res chain seq x y z
N MET A 1 -39.43 75.38 39.23
CA MET A 1 -38.43 75.91 40.18
C MET A 1 -37.06 75.39 39.78
N MET A 2 -36.00 76.17 39.96
CA MET A 2 -34.57 75.80 39.87
C MET A 2 -33.93 76.16 41.24
N PRO A 3 -32.73 75.69 41.64
CA PRO A 3 -31.57 75.23 40.84
C PRO A 3 -31.20 73.74 41.17
N TRP A 4 -29.98 73.19 41.40
CA TRP A 4 -28.63 73.73 41.67
C TRP A 4 -27.48 72.70 41.45
N ARG A 5 -26.64 73.01 40.44
CA ARG A 5 -25.18 72.77 40.31
C ARG A 5 -24.52 71.38 40.38
N ILE A 6 -23.83 71.06 39.28
CA ILE A 6 -22.37 70.77 39.14
C ILE A 6 -21.69 69.79 40.14
N LEU A 7 -21.11 68.68 39.65
CA LEU A 7 -19.64 68.48 39.68
C LEU A 7 -19.10 67.37 38.75
N ARG A 8 -17.77 67.45 38.54
CA ARG A 8 -16.80 66.63 37.77
C ARG A 8 -16.94 65.10 38.00
N GLY A 9 -16.48 64.21 37.11
CA GLY A 9 -15.72 64.34 35.85
C GLY A 9 -14.87 63.08 35.60
N VAL A 10 -14.05 63.06 34.53
CA VAL A 10 -13.21 61.90 34.08
C VAL A 10 -14.06 60.72 33.55
N GLY A 11 -13.72 60.02 32.45
CA GLY A 11 -12.62 60.20 31.50
C GLY A 11 -12.32 58.86 30.80
N VAL A 12 -13.08 58.53 29.75
CA VAL A 12 -12.96 57.23 29.06
C VAL A 12 -11.81 57.27 28.06
N ILE A 13 -10.86 56.37 28.23
CA ILE A 13 -9.66 56.23 27.40
C ILE A 13 -10.04 55.63 26.04
N VAL A 14 -9.78 56.35 24.96
CA VAL A 14 -9.76 55.77 23.60
C VAL A 14 -8.41 55.08 23.42
N LEU A 15 -8.40 53.75 23.47
CA LEU A 15 -7.26 52.93 23.04
C LEU A 15 -7.67 52.08 21.82
N GLY A 16 -6.85 52.12 20.79
CA GLY A 16 -7.15 51.49 19.50
C GLY A 16 -7.00 49.97 19.50
N GLY A 17 -7.73 49.31 18.60
CA GLY A 17 -7.74 47.86 18.44
C GLY A 17 -8.20 47.43 17.05
N VAL A 18 -7.61 47.99 15.98
CA VAL A 18 -7.86 47.52 14.61
C VAL A 18 -7.15 46.18 14.42
N ILE A 19 -7.83 45.09 14.73
CA ILE A 19 -7.34 43.73 14.48
C ILE A 19 -7.38 43.50 12.97
N ALA A 20 -6.23 43.67 12.32
CA ALA A 20 -6.05 43.29 10.92
C ALA A 20 -6.14 41.76 10.80
N ALA A 21 -7.33 41.28 10.45
CA ALA A 21 -7.58 39.86 10.22
C ALA A 21 -6.87 39.41 8.93
N CYS A 22 -5.62 38.97 9.05
CA CYS A 22 -4.91 38.26 7.98
C CYS A 22 -5.56 36.89 7.76
N SER A 23 -6.62 36.86 6.94
CA SER A 23 -7.21 35.64 6.41
C SER A 23 -6.23 34.98 5.43
N SER A 24 -5.34 34.15 5.97
CA SER A 24 -4.51 33.22 5.19
C SER A 24 -5.41 32.19 4.52
N PHE A 25 -5.98 32.54 3.37
CA PHE A 25 -6.61 31.59 2.47
C PHE A 25 -5.60 30.47 2.15
N PRO A 26 -6.01 29.19 2.17
CA PRO A 26 -5.17 28.13 1.64
C PRO A 26 -4.80 28.46 0.19
N PRO A 27 -3.54 28.22 -0.25
CA PRO A 27 -3.21 28.34 -1.66
C PRO A 27 -4.14 27.43 -2.48
N PRO A 28 -4.55 27.85 -3.69
CA PRO A 28 -5.43 27.04 -4.52
C PRO A 28 -4.81 25.67 -4.74
N ALA A 29 -5.60 24.61 -4.59
CA ALA A 29 -5.13 23.25 -4.73
C ALA A 29 -4.48 23.08 -6.12
N THR A 30 -3.17 22.78 -6.13
CA THR A 30 -2.46 22.40 -7.35
C THR A 30 -3.25 21.28 -8.03
N PRO A 31 -3.54 21.35 -9.33
CA PRO A 31 -4.14 20.23 -10.04
C PRO A 31 -3.32 18.98 -9.75
N ALA A 32 -3.98 17.93 -9.27
CA ALA A 32 -3.33 16.64 -9.10
C ALA A 32 -2.79 16.23 -10.48
N ALA A 33 -1.47 16.08 -10.59
CA ALA A 33 -0.86 15.67 -11.85
C ALA A 33 -1.48 14.33 -12.26
N ASP A 34 -1.94 14.22 -13.51
CA ASP A 34 -2.55 13.01 -14.03
C ASP A 34 -1.58 11.84 -13.85
N LYS A 35 -1.79 11.02 -12.82
CA LYS A 35 -1.04 9.79 -12.59
C LYS A 35 -1.30 8.90 -13.80
N LYS A 36 -0.32 8.81 -14.71
CA LYS A 36 -0.37 7.91 -15.86
C LYS A 36 -0.66 6.51 -15.36
N GLU A 37 -1.83 6.00 -15.72
CA GLU A 37 -2.27 4.67 -15.31
C GLU A 37 -1.29 3.63 -15.87
N LEU A 38 -0.57 2.93 -14.98
CA LEU A 38 0.43 1.95 -15.38
C LEU A 38 -0.28 0.68 -15.84
N LEU A 39 -0.67 0.66 -17.12
CA LEU A 39 -1.31 -0.49 -17.74
C LEU A 39 -0.36 -1.69 -17.73
N CYS A 40 -0.75 -2.74 -17.01
CA CYS A 40 0.00 -4.00 -16.98
C CYS A 40 0.05 -4.64 -18.37
N GLN A 41 1.19 -5.25 -18.70
CA GLN A 41 1.40 -5.88 -20.00
C GLN A 41 1.04 -7.37 -19.94
N PRO A 42 0.15 -7.88 -20.82
CA PRO A 42 -0.15 -9.31 -20.90
C PRO A 42 1.08 -10.16 -21.22
N VAL A 43 1.10 -11.36 -20.66
CA VAL A 43 2.07 -12.43 -20.95
C VAL A 43 1.40 -13.55 -21.75
N ALA A 44 2.19 -14.51 -22.24
CA ALA A 44 1.65 -15.72 -22.83
C ALA A 44 0.81 -16.51 -21.79
N ALA A 45 -0.37 -16.99 -22.17
CA ALA A 45 -1.30 -17.62 -21.23
C ALA A 45 -0.83 -18.98 -20.68
N ASP A 46 0.15 -19.59 -21.35
CA ASP A 46 0.86 -20.81 -20.98
C ASP A 46 2.20 -20.56 -20.23
N GLU A 47 2.56 -19.29 -19.96
CA GLU A 47 3.70 -18.95 -19.11
C GLU A 47 3.53 -19.58 -17.74
N ALA A 48 4.35 -20.60 -17.44
CA ALA A 48 4.10 -21.54 -16.35
C ALA A 48 4.15 -20.94 -14.92
N VAL A 49 4.52 -19.67 -14.73
CA VAL A 49 4.27 -18.96 -13.45
C VAL A 49 2.85 -18.38 -13.30
N VAL A 50 2.05 -18.31 -14.36
CA VAL A 50 0.64 -17.89 -14.27
C VAL A 50 -0.13 -18.82 -13.33
N GLY A 51 -0.88 -18.23 -12.39
CA GLY A 51 -1.71 -18.92 -11.40
C GLY A 51 -1.55 -18.41 -9.98
N ASN A 52 -2.10 -19.19 -9.04
CA ASN A 52 -2.15 -18.87 -7.62
C ASN A 52 -1.21 -19.78 -6.84
N TRP A 53 -0.32 -19.20 -6.04
CA TRP A 53 0.81 -19.89 -5.40
C TRP A 53 0.90 -19.54 -3.93
N LEU A 54 0.62 -20.52 -3.06
CA LEU A 54 0.62 -20.33 -1.61
C LEU A 54 1.92 -20.87 -0.99
N SER A 55 2.71 -19.98 -0.40
CA SER A 55 3.78 -20.30 0.55
C SER A 55 3.23 -20.35 1.99
N LYS A 56 3.82 -21.20 2.82
CA LYS A 56 3.64 -21.20 4.28
C LYS A 56 5.01 -21.43 4.94
N ARG A 57 5.41 -20.56 5.88
CA ARG A 57 6.71 -20.65 6.55
C ARG A 57 6.65 -20.14 7.99
N SER A 58 7.50 -20.69 8.85
CA SER A 58 7.88 -20.03 10.11
C SER A 58 9.01 -19.02 9.85
N GLN A 59 9.22 -18.08 10.78
CA GLN A 59 10.36 -17.17 10.73
C GLN A 59 10.97 -17.03 12.14
N LYS A 60 12.30 -17.08 12.24
CA LYS A 60 13.02 -16.95 13.51
C LYS A 60 12.66 -15.62 14.17
N GLY A 61 12.27 -15.65 15.45
CA GLY A 61 11.83 -14.47 16.20
C GLY A 61 10.36 -14.06 15.97
N VAL A 62 9.65 -14.67 15.02
CA VAL A 62 8.23 -14.39 14.74
C VAL A 62 7.37 -15.54 15.27
N VAL A 63 6.49 -15.25 16.23
CA VAL A 63 5.49 -16.22 16.70
C VAL A 63 4.38 -16.32 15.66
N GLY A 64 4.13 -17.52 15.12
CA GLY A 64 3.03 -17.81 14.19
C GLY A 64 3.50 -18.49 12.89
N GLU A 65 2.58 -18.61 11.94
CA GLU A 65 2.84 -19.03 10.56
C GLU A 65 2.69 -17.81 9.63
N LEU A 66 3.74 -17.49 8.87
CA LEU A 66 3.66 -16.57 7.74
C LEU A 66 3.11 -17.33 6.53
N ARG A 67 2.16 -16.69 5.83
CA ARG A 67 1.57 -17.18 4.60
C ARG A 67 1.71 -16.09 3.54
N THR A 68 2.15 -16.46 2.35
CA THR A 68 2.33 -15.54 1.23
C THR A 68 1.64 -16.15 0.01
N LEU A 69 0.65 -15.45 -0.54
CA LEU A 69 -0.10 -15.86 -1.72
C LEU A 69 0.29 -14.94 -2.88
N PHE A 70 0.93 -15.52 -3.89
CA PHE A 70 1.18 -14.86 -5.18
C PHE A 70 0.06 -15.24 -6.15
N THR A 71 -0.66 -14.26 -6.68
CA THR A 71 -1.63 -14.43 -7.77
C THR A 71 -1.07 -13.74 -8.99
N LEU A 72 -0.68 -14.50 -10.02
CA LEU A 72 -0.08 -13.99 -11.25
C LEU A 72 -1.02 -14.28 -12.42
N GLN A 73 -1.67 -13.26 -12.98
CA GLN A 73 -2.63 -13.43 -14.08
C GLN A 73 -1.97 -13.22 -15.45
N ALA A 74 -2.50 -13.87 -16.49
CA ALA A 74 -1.96 -13.78 -17.85
C ALA A 74 -2.09 -12.38 -18.50
N ASP A 75 -2.92 -11.50 -17.96
CA ASP A 75 -3.03 -10.09 -18.36
C ASP A 75 -1.99 -9.17 -17.69
N GLY A 76 -0.99 -9.75 -17.01
CA GLY A 76 0.06 -9.02 -16.32
C GLY A 76 -0.36 -8.44 -14.97
N ARG A 77 -1.62 -8.60 -14.51
CA ARG A 77 -2.04 -8.13 -13.19
C ARG A 77 -1.67 -9.11 -12.09
N MET A 78 -1.18 -8.61 -10.96
CA MET A 78 -0.89 -9.41 -9.77
C MET A 78 -1.77 -9.05 -8.58
N LEU A 79 -1.92 -10.02 -7.67
CA LEU A 79 -2.24 -9.77 -6.27
C LEU A 79 -1.17 -10.47 -5.41
N TYR A 80 -0.59 -9.74 -4.46
CA TYR A 80 0.35 -10.27 -3.48
C TYR A 80 -0.28 -10.13 -2.09
N THR A 81 -0.48 -11.24 -1.39
CA THR A 81 -1.13 -11.20 -0.07
C THR A 81 -0.29 -11.92 0.96
N GLU A 82 0.13 -11.20 2.01
CA GLU A 82 0.79 -11.78 3.18
C GLU A 82 -0.12 -11.82 4.40
N GLN A 83 0.08 -12.84 5.23
CA GLN A 83 -0.66 -13.04 6.46
C GLN A 83 0.22 -13.70 7.53
N LEU A 84 0.30 -13.09 8.70
CA LEU A 84 0.83 -13.71 9.92
C LEU A 84 -0.33 -14.29 10.73
N LYS A 85 -0.48 -15.62 10.71
CA LYS A 85 -1.49 -16.33 11.51
C LYS A 85 -0.90 -16.76 12.85
N ARG A 86 -1.47 -16.23 13.94
CA ARG A 86 -1.11 -16.57 15.32
C ARG A 86 -2.23 -17.33 16.04
N PRO A 87 -1.92 -18.28 16.95
CA PRO A 87 -2.93 -18.95 17.76
C PRO A 87 -3.73 -17.95 18.61
N ARG A 88 -5.07 -18.07 18.60
CA ARG A 88 -6.01 -17.24 19.39
C ARG A 88 -5.87 -15.72 19.14
N GLN A 89 -5.44 -15.31 17.95
CA GLN A 89 -5.30 -13.91 17.57
C GLN A 89 -5.94 -13.67 16.18
N PRO A 90 -6.46 -12.46 15.91
CA PRO A 90 -6.83 -12.04 14.55
C PRO A 90 -5.65 -12.18 13.59
N SER A 91 -5.92 -12.43 12.31
CA SER A 91 -4.87 -12.43 11.31
C SER A 91 -4.40 -11.00 11.05
N GLN A 92 -3.10 -10.77 11.11
CA GLN A 92 -2.50 -9.54 10.56
C GLN A 92 -1.92 -9.86 9.19
N GLY A 93 -1.84 -8.86 8.30
CA GLY A 93 -1.34 -9.08 6.96
C GLY A 93 -1.37 -7.83 6.10
N LEU A 94 -1.07 -8.05 4.83
CA LEU A 94 -0.85 -7.06 3.78
C LEU A 94 -1.50 -7.59 2.49
N SER A 95 -2.21 -6.75 1.75
CA SER A 95 -2.80 -7.12 0.47
C SER A 95 -2.47 -6.07 -0.58
N GLU A 96 -1.62 -6.42 -1.54
CA GLU A 96 -1.14 -5.52 -2.59
C GLU A 96 -1.70 -5.93 -3.96
N SER A 97 -1.94 -4.93 -4.81
CA SER A 97 -2.37 -5.09 -6.20
C SER A 97 -1.41 -4.34 -7.13
N GLY A 98 -1.35 -4.75 -8.39
CA GLY A 98 -0.56 -4.05 -9.40
C GLY A 98 -0.20 -4.94 -10.58
N CYS A 99 1.02 -4.78 -11.10
CA CYS A 99 1.52 -5.50 -12.27
C CYS A 99 2.62 -6.51 -11.91
N TRP A 100 2.85 -7.48 -12.80
CA TRP A 100 4.02 -8.35 -12.78
C TRP A 100 4.53 -8.63 -14.19
N TRP A 101 5.81 -9.00 -14.28
CA TRP A 101 6.43 -9.46 -15.53
C TRP A 101 7.62 -10.39 -15.28
N ARG A 102 8.30 -10.79 -16.36
CA ARG A 102 9.49 -11.65 -16.36
C ARG A 102 10.73 -10.84 -16.77
N GLU A 103 11.80 -10.97 -16.00
CA GLU A 103 13.14 -10.49 -16.36
C GLU A 103 14.13 -11.66 -16.25
N GLY A 104 14.44 -12.29 -17.39
CA GLY A 104 15.34 -13.46 -17.42
C GLY A 104 14.81 -14.64 -16.60
N ASP A 105 15.49 -14.98 -15.50
CA ASP A 105 15.03 -15.99 -14.53
C ASP A 105 14.10 -15.42 -13.43
N GLN A 106 13.98 -14.09 -13.30
CA GLN A 106 13.25 -13.39 -12.24
C GLN A 106 11.78 -13.09 -12.58
N VAL A 107 10.89 -13.20 -11.60
CA VAL A 107 9.56 -12.58 -11.58
C VAL A 107 9.70 -11.24 -10.87
N VAL A 108 9.23 -10.17 -11.51
CA VAL A 108 9.16 -8.84 -10.90
C VAL A 108 7.71 -8.52 -10.60
N LEU A 109 7.42 -8.05 -9.39
CA LEU A 109 6.12 -7.50 -9.00
C LEU A 109 6.26 -6.00 -8.80
N LYS A 110 5.35 -5.21 -9.37
CA LYS A 110 5.21 -3.77 -9.09
C LYS A 110 3.85 -3.51 -8.45
N THR A 111 3.89 -3.15 -7.18
CA THR A 111 2.71 -2.74 -6.42
C THR A 111 2.27 -1.34 -6.88
N LEU A 112 0.95 -1.20 -7.09
CA LEU A 112 0.26 0.04 -7.46
C LEU A 112 -0.75 0.44 -6.37
N GLU A 113 -1.32 -0.54 -5.64
CA GLU A 113 -2.11 -0.29 -4.43
C GLU A 113 -1.61 -1.19 -3.30
N SER A 114 -1.49 -0.62 -2.09
CA SER A 114 -1.20 -1.37 -0.86
C SER A 114 -2.39 -1.23 0.09
N ASN A 115 -3.00 -2.37 0.46
CA ASN A 115 -4.27 -2.48 1.19
C ASN A 115 -5.43 -1.68 0.56
N GLY A 116 -5.46 -1.55 -0.77
CA GLY A 116 -6.48 -0.81 -1.51
C GLY A 116 -6.32 0.71 -1.52
N LEU A 117 -5.15 1.23 -1.14
CA LEU A 117 -4.77 2.63 -1.30
C LEU A 117 -3.63 2.76 -2.32
N PRO A 118 -3.69 3.73 -3.26
CA PRO A 118 -2.68 3.88 -4.30
C PRO A 118 -1.33 4.32 -3.72
N VAL A 119 -0.24 3.71 -4.17
CA VAL A 119 1.12 3.98 -3.67
C VAL A 119 1.83 5.07 -4.47
N ASP A 120 3.08 5.36 -4.10
CA ASP A 120 4.03 6.05 -4.99
C ASP A 120 4.62 5.02 -5.98
N SER A 121 4.39 5.21 -7.28
CA SER A 121 4.86 4.28 -8.31
C SER A 121 6.37 4.34 -8.51
N ASP A 122 7.03 5.40 -8.05
CA ASP A 122 8.43 5.68 -8.37
C ASP A 122 9.36 5.30 -7.21
N ASP A 123 8.80 5.08 -6.01
CA ASP A 123 9.51 4.49 -4.87
C ASP A 123 9.88 3.01 -5.16
N PRO A 124 11.17 2.62 -5.06
CA PRO A 124 11.60 1.25 -5.28
C PRO A 124 11.02 0.24 -4.29
N ILE A 125 10.57 0.65 -3.09
CA ILE A 125 10.02 -0.27 -2.06
C ILE A 125 8.82 -1.09 -2.58
N TYR A 126 8.06 -0.53 -3.53
CA TYR A 126 6.91 -1.19 -4.17
C TYR A 126 7.31 -2.11 -5.33
N THR A 127 8.60 -2.46 -5.48
CA THR A 127 9.13 -3.27 -6.59
C THR A 127 9.86 -4.49 -6.02
N ASN A 128 9.21 -5.65 -6.08
CA ASN A 128 9.74 -6.88 -5.49
C ASN A 128 10.29 -7.83 -6.57
N TYR A 129 11.56 -8.22 -6.41
CA TYR A 129 12.29 -9.08 -7.34
C TYR A 129 12.45 -10.49 -6.76
N TYR A 130 11.96 -11.50 -7.49
CA TYR A 130 12.00 -12.90 -7.09
C TYR A 130 12.67 -13.77 -8.14
N LYS A 131 13.83 -14.36 -7.84
CA LYS A 131 14.45 -15.37 -8.69
C LYS A 131 13.63 -16.67 -8.66
N ILE A 132 13.32 -17.26 -9.81
CA ILE A 132 12.79 -18.63 -9.85
C ILE A 132 13.92 -19.61 -9.56
N THR A 133 13.77 -20.42 -8.51
CA THR A 133 14.70 -21.53 -8.21
C THR A 133 14.14 -22.89 -8.64
N HIS A 134 12.82 -23.01 -8.84
CA HIS A 134 12.18 -24.20 -9.41
C HIS A 134 10.76 -23.88 -9.93
N ARG A 135 10.30 -24.58 -10.97
CA ARG A 135 8.96 -24.44 -11.55
C ARG A 135 8.43 -25.78 -12.08
N SER A 136 7.22 -26.16 -11.70
CA SER A 136 6.47 -27.32 -12.19
C SER A 136 4.99 -26.95 -12.38
N ALA A 137 4.14 -27.92 -12.71
CA ALA A 137 2.69 -27.73 -12.75
C ALA A 137 2.09 -27.42 -11.36
N ASP A 138 2.67 -27.94 -10.28
CA ASP A 138 2.13 -27.88 -8.91
C ASP A 138 2.97 -27.04 -7.92
N LYS A 139 4.23 -26.72 -8.27
CA LYS A 139 5.19 -25.95 -7.46
C LYS A 139 5.78 -24.78 -8.22
N LEU A 140 5.91 -23.66 -7.51
CA LEU A 140 6.81 -22.57 -7.87
C LEU A 140 7.69 -22.29 -6.65
N ARG A 141 9.01 -22.25 -6.83
CA ARG A 141 9.93 -21.79 -5.79
C ARG A 141 10.53 -20.46 -6.22
N LEU A 142 10.35 -19.47 -5.35
CA LEU A 142 10.83 -18.12 -5.52
C LEU A 142 11.84 -17.80 -4.42
N GLN A 143 12.89 -17.06 -4.74
CA GLN A 143 13.83 -16.49 -3.78
C GLN A 143 13.84 -14.96 -3.93
N SER A 144 13.50 -14.23 -2.87
CA SER A 144 13.57 -12.77 -2.83
C SER A 144 15.02 -12.27 -2.70
N ALA A 145 15.24 -10.97 -2.93
CA ALA A 145 16.55 -10.34 -2.88
C ALA A 145 17.28 -10.45 -1.52
N ASP A 146 16.55 -10.63 -0.42
CA ASP A 146 17.08 -10.92 0.93
C ASP A 146 17.45 -12.40 1.16
N GLY A 147 17.26 -13.25 0.15
CA GLY A 147 17.59 -14.67 0.16
C GLY A 147 16.48 -15.60 0.67
N VAL A 148 15.33 -15.08 1.11
CA VAL A 148 14.23 -15.91 1.64
C VAL A 148 13.57 -16.76 0.55
N GLU A 149 13.49 -18.08 0.77
CA GLU A 149 12.76 -18.99 -0.12
C GLU A 149 11.25 -19.04 0.20
N TYR A 150 10.45 -18.95 -0.86
CA TYR A 150 9.01 -19.21 -0.87
C TYR A 150 8.77 -20.54 -1.59
N ASN A 151 8.70 -21.61 -0.81
CA ASN A 151 8.40 -22.96 -1.32
C ASN A 151 6.88 -23.13 -1.46
N THR A 152 6.32 -22.71 -2.61
CA THR A 152 4.86 -22.64 -2.80
C THR A 152 4.21 -23.95 -3.26
N THR A 153 2.89 -24.02 -3.12
CA THR A 153 2.00 -24.95 -3.82
C THR A 153 0.96 -24.19 -4.64
N ARG A 154 0.62 -24.68 -5.83
CA ARG A 154 -0.50 -24.13 -6.61
C ARG A 154 -1.83 -24.29 -5.87
N THR A 155 -2.66 -23.26 -5.87
CA THR A 155 -4.04 -23.28 -5.34
C THR A 155 -5.06 -23.05 -6.46
N SER A 156 -6.34 -23.25 -6.17
CA SER A 156 -7.43 -23.06 -7.14
C SER A 156 -7.54 -21.60 -7.62
N PRO A 157 -8.08 -21.35 -8.82
CA PRO A 157 -8.57 -20.02 -9.21
C PRO A 157 -9.45 -19.40 -8.11
N GLY A 158 -9.33 -18.10 -7.89
CA GLY A 158 -10.08 -17.36 -6.87
C GLY A 158 -9.75 -17.67 -5.40
N TYR A 159 -8.74 -18.50 -5.10
CA TYR A 159 -8.29 -18.74 -3.72
C TYR A 159 -7.85 -17.43 -3.03
N ARG A 160 -8.19 -17.27 -1.74
CA ARG A 160 -7.85 -16.10 -0.91
C ARG A 160 -7.40 -16.53 0.47
N LEU A 161 -6.56 -15.73 1.13
CA LEU A 161 -6.20 -15.93 2.53
C LEU A 161 -7.36 -15.45 3.45
N PRO A 162 -7.78 -16.25 4.46
CA PRO A 162 -8.85 -15.87 5.37
C PRO A 162 -8.30 -15.01 6.51
N PHE A 163 -8.69 -13.74 6.58
CA PHE A 163 -8.28 -12.80 7.63
C PHE A 163 -9.09 -13.03 8.92
#